data_AF-A0A1F4ZRV9-F1
#
_entry.id   AF-A0A1F4ZRV9-F1
#
_cell.length_a   1.000
_cell.length_b   1.000
_cell.length_c   1.000
_cell.angle_alpha   90.00
_cell.angle_beta   90.00
_cell.angle_gamma   90.00
#
_symmetry.space_group_name_H-M   'P 1'
#
loop_
_entity.id
_entity.type
_entity.pdbx_description
1 polymer ?
#
loop_
_entity_poly.entity_id
_entity_poly.type
_entity_poly.pdbx_seq_one_letter_code
_entity_poly.pdbx_strand_id
1 'polypeptide(L)'
;MSHKRGSKFVGWGIIWTLVILGVMVTLWDYRQWTRAEMAKYGQGWGDIDNPAMELTNMYQDKELGIRMRLPTEWNREMVKISVRPEVESLMDLTDRRVDELKTNGNIVSERAYIAGKKVDWTVLTWSEEFPGGKANKRQEAWSKTGDRVMVISVEIEEEKWGEIRKTMEEIYKNIEMI
;
A
#
# COMPACT_ATOMS: atom_id res chain seq x y z
N MET A 1 13.91 -32.02 61.40
CA MET A 1 14.66 -31.77 60.15
C MET A 1 13.84 -30.86 59.26
N SER A 2 14.21 -29.58 59.14
CA SER A 2 13.51 -28.59 58.32
C SER A 2 14.24 -28.43 56.99
N HIS A 3 13.68 -28.98 55.91
CA HIS A 3 14.22 -28.81 54.57
C HIS A 3 13.80 -27.44 54.01
N LYS A 4 14.73 -26.48 54.00
CA LYS A 4 14.59 -25.20 53.28
C LYS A 4 14.44 -25.47 51.77
N ARG A 5 13.20 -25.57 51.29
CA ARG A 5 12.84 -25.43 49.86
C ARG A 5 12.77 -23.94 49.55
N GLY A 6 13.90 -23.31 49.21
CA GLY A 6 13.89 -21.91 48.83
C GLY A 6 15.08 -21.60 47.95
N SER A 7 14.90 -21.65 46.63
CA SER A 7 15.78 -20.97 45.65
C SER A 7 15.43 -21.30 44.18
N LYS A 8 14.79 -22.44 43.88
CA LYS A 8 14.60 -22.86 42.47
C LYS A 8 13.63 -21.99 41.65
N PHE A 9 12.81 -21.14 42.26
CA PHE A 9 11.85 -20.31 41.53
C PHE A 9 12.44 -19.03 40.92
N VAL A 10 13.52 -18.48 41.49
CA VAL A 10 14.11 -17.21 41.03
C VAL A 10 14.81 -17.37 39.67
N GLY A 11 15.45 -18.52 39.44
CA GLY A 11 16.15 -18.79 38.17
C GLY A 11 15.23 -18.84 36.95
N TRP A 12 14.03 -19.41 37.10
CA TRP A 12 13.07 -19.52 35.98
C TRP A 12 12.48 -18.18 35.56
N GLY A 13 12.27 -17.24 36.50
CA GLY A 13 11.76 -15.91 36.18
C GLY A 13 12.70 -15.08 35.30
N ILE A 14 14.01 -15.23 35.50
CA ILE A 14 15.03 -14.55 34.69
C ILE A 14 15.03 -15.11 33.26
N ILE A 15 14.93 -16.43 33.11
CA ILE A 15 14.91 -17.09 31.80
C ILE A 15 13.69 -16.62 30.98
N TRP A 16 12.49 -16.62 31.57
CA TRP A 16 11.28 -16.16 30.88
C TRP A 16 11.37 -14.68 30.47
N THR A 17 11.91 -13.83 31.34
CA THR A 17 12.12 -12.41 31.02
C THR A 17 13.03 -12.24 29.81
N LEU A 18 14.15 -12.98 29.75
CA LEU A 18 15.09 -12.91 28.62
C LEU A 18 14.45 -13.39 27.31
N VAL A 19 13.64 -14.45 27.35
CA VAL A 19 12.93 -14.95 26.16
C VAL A 19 11.95 -13.90 25.63
N ILE A 20 11.14 -13.30 26.51
CA ILE A 20 10.17 -12.27 26.13
C ILE A 20 10.89 -11.06 25.52
N LEU A 21 11.98 -10.60 26.15
CA LEU A 21 12.80 -9.50 25.64
C LEU A 21 13.40 -9.82 24.28
N GLY A 22 13.92 -11.04 24.09
CA GLY A 22 14.44 -11.51 22.80
C GLY A 22 13.39 -11.43 21.70
N VAL A 23 12.18 -11.95 21.95
CA VAL A 23 11.08 -11.91 20.98
C VAL A 23 10.68 -10.47 20.63
N MET A 24 10.61 -9.57 21.63
CA MET A 24 10.28 -8.16 21.36
C MET A 24 11.34 -7.47 20.49
N VAL A 25 12.63 -7.72 20.74
CA VAL A 25 13.73 -7.16 19.93
C VAL A 25 13.68 -7.72 18.51
N THR A 26 13.46 -9.01 18.33
CA THR A 26 13.35 -9.61 16.99
C THR A 26 12.16 -9.06 16.20
N LEU A 27 11.00 -8.87 16.83
CA LEU A 27 9.84 -8.27 16.17
C LEU A 27 10.08 -6.80 15.80
N TRP A 28 10.79 -6.06 16.66
CA TRP A 28 11.14 -4.67 16.39
C TRP A 28 12.15 -4.55 15.24
N ASP A 29 13.19 -5.38 15.23
CA ASP A 29 14.19 -5.44 14.19
C ASP A 29 13.57 -5.85 12.84
N TYR A 30 12.73 -6.89 12.84
CA TYR A 30 11.97 -7.29 11.65
C TYR A 30 11.13 -6.15 11.07
N ARG A 31 10.48 -5.37 11.93
CA ARG A 31 9.67 -4.20 11.53
C ARG A 31 10.53 -3.05 10.97
N GLN A 32 11.71 -2.83 11.54
CA GLN A 32 12.65 -1.84 11.01
C GLN A 32 13.22 -2.28 9.66
N TRP A 33 13.62 -3.54 9.56
CA TRP A 33 14.11 -4.13 8.33
C TRP A 33 13.05 -4.06 7.23
N THR A 34 11.80 -4.46 7.46
CA THR A 34 10.74 -4.34 6.44
C THR A 34 10.53 -2.90 5.98
N ARG A 35 10.63 -1.91 6.87
CA ARG A 35 10.59 -0.49 6.47
C ARG A 35 11.81 -0.06 5.67
N ALA A 36 13.00 -0.50 6.06
CA ALA A 36 14.23 -0.19 5.34
C ALA A 36 14.29 -0.89 3.98
N GLU A 37 13.82 -2.13 3.90
CA GLU A 37 13.66 -2.92 2.70
C GLU A 37 12.60 -2.29 1.79
N MET A 38 11.47 -1.82 2.32
CA MET A 38 10.50 -1.04 1.53
C MET A 38 11.05 0.33 1.11
N ALA A 39 11.90 0.97 1.91
CA ALA A 39 12.52 2.23 1.53
C ALA A 39 13.60 2.04 0.45
N LYS A 40 14.29 0.90 0.44
CA LYS A 40 15.42 0.60 -0.45
C LYS A 40 15.03 -0.21 -1.69
N TYR A 41 14.05 -1.09 -1.56
CA TYR A 41 13.59 -2.07 -2.55
C TYR A 41 12.07 -2.08 -2.73
N GLY A 42 11.30 -1.38 -1.89
CA GLY A 42 9.94 -0.99 -2.24
C GLY A 42 10.06 0.03 -3.37
N GLN A 43 10.20 -0.50 -4.58
CA GLN A 43 10.40 0.24 -5.81
C GLN A 43 9.19 1.16 -6.07
N GLY A 44 9.21 2.34 -5.45
CA GLY A 44 8.96 3.53 -6.25
C GLY A 44 10.00 3.53 -7.37
N TRP A 45 9.56 3.82 -8.58
CA TRP A 45 10.35 3.53 -9.78
C TRP A 45 11.61 4.38 -9.74
N GLY A 46 12.75 3.70 -9.62
CA GLY A 46 14.04 4.32 -9.38
C GLY A 46 14.35 5.36 -10.44
N ASP A 47 14.25 6.62 -10.05
CA ASP A 47 15.15 7.74 -10.34
C ASP A 47 14.48 9.00 -9.79
N ILE A 48 15.30 9.89 -9.21
CA ILE A 48 14.95 11.19 -8.63
C ILE A 48 14.50 12.14 -9.76
N ASP A 49 13.45 11.76 -10.49
CA ASP A 49 12.74 12.68 -11.35
C ASP A 49 11.56 13.23 -10.57
N ASN A 50 11.38 14.54 -10.66
CA ASN A 50 10.20 15.22 -10.18
C ASN A 50 8.94 14.59 -10.83
N PRO A 51 7.78 14.64 -10.16
CA PRO A 51 6.52 14.23 -10.80
C PRO A 51 6.36 14.99 -12.12
N ALA A 52 5.86 14.31 -13.16
CA ALA A 52 5.68 14.93 -14.47
C ALA A 52 4.69 16.11 -14.43
N MET A 53 3.80 16.13 -13.44
CA MET A 53 2.82 17.18 -13.23
C MET A 53 2.85 17.66 -11.77
N GLU A 54 2.74 18.98 -11.57
CA GLU A 54 2.68 19.57 -10.23
C GLU A 54 1.33 19.26 -9.53
N LEU A 55 1.39 18.84 -8.27
CA LEU A 55 0.22 18.52 -7.44
C LEU A 55 -0.31 19.76 -6.71
N THR A 56 -1.00 20.64 -7.43
CA THR A 56 -1.46 21.94 -6.92
C THR A 56 -2.88 21.92 -6.36
N ASN A 57 -3.77 21.06 -6.87
CA ASN A 57 -5.18 21.09 -6.53
C ASN A 57 -5.47 20.18 -5.32
N MET A 58 -6.09 20.72 -4.27
CA MET A 58 -6.46 19.95 -3.09
C MET A 58 -7.84 19.32 -3.26
N TYR A 59 -7.89 17.99 -3.38
CA TYR A 59 -9.13 17.23 -3.29
C TYR A 59 -9.37 16.78 -1.85
N GLN A 60 -10.56 17.04 -1.34
CA GLN A 60 -10.98 16.59 -0.03
C GLN A 60 -12.41 16.04 -0.11
N ASP A 61 -12.57 14.79 0.31
CA ASP A 61 -13.86 14.16 0.49
C ASP A 61 -14.08 13.93 1.99
N LYS A 62 -15.06 14.64 2.56
CA LYS A 62 -15.38 14.54 3.99
C LYS A 62 -16.15 13.28 4.34
N GLU A 63 -16.92 12.73 3.39
CA GLU A 63 -17.71 11.52 3.61
C GLU A 63 -16.80 10.29 3.64
N LEU A 64 -15.82 10.26 2.74
CA LEU A 64 -14.80 9.21 2.69
C LEU A 64 -13.66 9.42 3.68
N GLY A 65 -13.51 10.63 4.24
CA GLY A 65 -12.43 10.98 5.16
C GLY A 65 -11.06 11.00 4.46
N ILE A 66 -10.99 11.53 3.23
CA ILE A 66 -9.76 11.51 2.43
C ILE A 66 -9.39 12.93 2.00
N ARG A 67 -8.09 13.24 2.08
CA ARG A 67 -7.48 14.42 1.47
C ARG A 67 -6.29 14.00 0.62
N MET A 68 -6.23 14.50 -0.60
CA MET A 68 -5.13 14.26 -1.53
C MET A 68 -4.87 15.49 -2.41
N ARG A 69 -3.69 15.59 -2.97
CA ARG A 69 -3.36 16.60 -3.99
C ARG A 69 -3.37 15.95 -5.36
N LEU A 70 -4.03 16.60 -6.32
CA LEU A 70 -4.15 16.16 -7.71
C LEU A 70 -3.55 17.22 -8.65
N PRO A 71 -3.13 16.84 -9.86
CA PRO A 71 -2.78 17.79 -10.91
C PRO A 71 -3.97 18.68 -11.29
N THR A 72 -3.71 19.93 -11.69
CA THR A 72 -4.76 20.88 -12.11
C THR A 72 -5.63 20.35 -13.24
N GLU A 73 -5.04 19.58 -14.17
CA GLU A 73 -5.69 19.09 -15.38
C GLU A 73 -6.62 17.89 -15.13
N TRP A 74 -6.56 17.29 -13.94
CA TRP A 74 -7.29 16.07 -13.65
C TRP A 74 -8.71 16.37 -13.20
N ASN A 75 -9.68 15.82 -13.92
CA ASN A 75 -11.06 15.86 -13.49
C ASN A 75 -11.32 14.75 -12.45
N ARG A 76 -12.43 14.86 -11.71
CA ARG A 76 -12.86 13.83 -10.74
C ARG A 76 -13.22 12.50 -11.41
N GLU A 77 -13.45 12.49 -12.71
CA GLU A 77 -13.89 11.31 -13.44
C GLU A 77 -12.72 10.37 -13.75
N MET A 78 -11.50 10.90 -13.86
CA MET A 78 -10.27 10.11 -14.05
C MET A 78 -9.87 9.29 -12.82
N VAL A 79 -10.27 9.72 -11.62
CA VAL A 79 -9.89 9.07 -10.35
C VAL A 79 -11.14 8.57 -9.63
N LYS A 80 -11.35 7.26 -9.65
CA LYS A 80 -12.44 6.62 -8.92
C LYS A 80 -11.95 6.16 -7.56
N ILE A 81 -12.45 6.77 -6.50
CA ILE A 81 -12.14 6.42 -5.13
C ILE A 81 -13.31 5.62 -4.56
N SER A 82 -13.03 4.49 -3.92
CA SER A 82 -14.02 3.71 -3.19
C SER A 82 -13.47 3.33 -1.82
N VAL A 83 -14.30 3.48 -0.80
CA VAL A 83 -14.00 3.02 0.56
C VAL A 83 -15.11 2.08 0.97
N ARG A 84 -14.74 0.88 1.43
CA ARG A 84 -15.70 -0.12 1.89
C ARG A 84 -15.24 -0.81 3.16
N PRO A 85 -16.17 -1.21 4.05
CA PRO A 85 -15.83 -2.09 5.16
C PRO A 85 -15.39 -3.44 4.60
N GLU A 86 -14.30 -3.98 5.14
CA GLU A 86 -13.71 -5.24 4.69
C GLU A 86 -12.92 -5.92 5.81
N VAL A 87 -13.25 -7.19 6.05
CA VAL A 87 -12.66 -8.02 7.11
C VAL A 87 -11.46 -8.77 6.58
N GLU A 88 -11.48 -9.18 5.32
CA GLU A 88 -10.41 -9.93 4.66
C GLU A 88 -9.08 -9.18 4.65
N SER A 89 -7.95 -9.90 4.68
CA SER A 89 -6.64 -9.25 4.65
C SER A 89 -6.42 -8.54 3.31
N LEU A 90 -5.64 -7.45 3.32
CA LEU A 90 -5.33 -6.71 2.08
C LEU A 90 -4.66 -7.61 1.03
N MET A 91 -3.83 -8.56 1.47
CA MET A 91 -3.17 -9.52 0.59
C MET A 91 -4.19 -10.42 -0.11
N ASP A 92 -5.09 -11.06 0.64
CA ASP A 92 -6.13 -11.95 0.07
C ASP A 92 -7.00 -11.22 -0.95
N LEU A 93 -7.37 -9.97 -0.68
CA LEU A 93 -8.12 -9.12 -1.60
C LEU A 93 -7.36 -8.89 -2.91
N THR A 94 -6.08 -8.54 -2.82
CA THR A 94 -5.24 -8.28 -3.99
C THR A 94 -4.85 -9.55 -4.74
N ASP A 95 -4.75 -10.70 -4.06
CA ASP A 95 -4.60 -12.03 -4.68
C ASP A 95 -5.82 -12.37 -5.52
N ARG A 96 -7.01 -12.31 -4.91
CA ARG A 96 -8.29 -12.54 -5.61
C ARG A 96 -8.43 -11.61 -6.81
N ARG A 97 -8.10 -10.32 -6.66
CA ARG A 97 -8.18 -9.35 -7.76
C ARG A 97 -7.24 -9.69 -8.91
N VAL A 98 -6.02 -10.14 -8.63
CA VAL A 98 -5.07 -10.57 -9.67
C VAL A 98 -5.59 -11.80 -10.40
N ASP A 99 -6.18 -12.76 -9.70
CA ASP A 99 -6.74 -13.97 -10.29
C ASP A 99 -7.95 -13.67 -11.19
N GLU A 100 -8.84 -12.78 -10.75
CA GLU A 100 -9.94 -12.26 -11.57
C GLU A 100 -9.43 -11.61 -12.86
N LEU A 101 -8.43 -10.73 -12.76
CA LEU A 101 -7.87 -10.02 -13.90
C LEU A 101 -7.24 -10.99 -14.91
N LYS A 102 -6.48 -11.98 -14.43
CA LYS A 102 -5.89 -13.04 -15.28
C LYS A 102 -6.97 -13.90 -15.95
N THR A 103 -8.03 -14.23 -15.22
CA THR A 103 -9.17 -14.99 -15.77
C THR A 103 -9.87 -14.24 -16.89
N ASN A 104 -9.93 -12.90 -16.80
CA ASN A 104 -10.47 -12.03 -17.84
C ASN A 104 -9.49 -11.77 -18.99
N GLY A 105 -8.31 -12.40 -19.00
CA GLY A 105 -7.31 -12.26 -20.05
C GLY A 105 -6.44 -11.00 -19.96
N ASN A 106 -6.50 -10.25 -18.85
CA ASN A 106 -5.68 -9.05 -18.69
C ASN A 106 -4.22 -9.41 -18.40
N ILE A 107 -3.30 -8.61 -18.94
CA ILE A 107 -1.87 -8.71 -18.62
C ILE A 107 -1.60 -7.88 -17.37
N VAL A 108 -1.46 -8.57 -16.24
CA VAL A 108 -1.25 -7.95 -14.92
C VAL A 108 0.24 -7.87 -14.61
N SER A 109 0.72 -6.67 -14.32
CA SER A 109 2.09 -6.45 -13.83
C SER A 109 2.26 -7.01 -12.42
N GLU A 110 3.51 -7.19 -11.99
CA GLU A 110 3.82 -7.50 -10.59
C GLU A 110 3.26 -6.42 -9.64
N ARG A 111 2.93 -6.85 -8.41
CA ARG A 111 2.47 -5.93 -7.36
C ARG A 111 3.57 -4.95 -7.03
N ALA A 112 3.24 -3.67 -7.04
CA ALA A 112 4.11 -2.64 -6.50
C ALA A 112 3.65 -2.27 -5.08
N TYR A 113 4.60 -1.90 -4.23
CA TYR A 113 4.33 -1.43 -2.88
C TYR A 113 4.86 -0.01 -2.73
N ILE A 114 3.99 0.90 -2.28
CA ILE A 114 4.34 2.31 -2.10
C ILE A 114 4.11 2.67 -0.64
N ALA A 115 5.19 3.03 0.05
CA ALA A 115 5.11 3.57 1.40
C ALA A 115 4.57 5.01 1.34
N GLY A 116 3.35 5.23 1.81
CA GLY A 116 2.77 6.56 1.92
C GLY A 116 3.07 7.19 3.27
N LYS A 117 2.75 8.49 3.40
CA LYS A 117 3.01 9.23 4.64
C LYS A 117 2.20 8.72 5.84
N LYS A 118 0.98 8.21 5.59
CA LYS A 118 0.04 7.74 6.61
C LYS A 118 -0.32 6.27 6.47
N VAL A 119 -0.31 5.76 5.25
CA VAL A 119 -0.69 4.39 4.93
C VAL A 119 0.22 3.83 3.84
N ASP A 120 0.41 2.52 3.87
CA ASP A 120 1.10 1.79 2.82
C ASP A 120 0.08 1.36 1.75
N TRP A 121 0.53 1.33 0.51
CA TRP A 121 -0.29 1.03 -0.65
C TRP A 121 0.21 -0.23 -1.36
N THR A 122 -0.72 -1.11 -1.71
CA THR A 122 -0.49 -2.19 -2.68
C THR A 122 -1.08 -1.77 -4.01
N VAL A 123 -0.25 -1.72 -5.04
CA VAL A 123 -0.61 -1.18 -6.36
C VAL A 123 -0.61 -2.30 -7.39
N LEU A 124 -1.74 -2.44 -8.08
CA LEU A 124 -1.95 -3.36 -9.19
C LEU A 124 -2.05 -2.54 -10.47
N THR A 125 -1.33 -2.93 -11.52
CA THR A 125 -1.38 -2.27 -12.83
C THR A 125 -1.56 -3.33 -13.91
N TRP A 126 -2.45 -3.10 -14.87
CA TRP A 126 -2.67 -4.01 -16.00
C TRP A 126 -3.02 -3.23 -17.27
N SER A 127 -2.88 -3.89 -18.43
CA SER A 127 -3.43 -3.41 -19.70
C SER A 127 -4.80 -4.01 -19.93
N GLU A 128 -5.72 -3.19 -20.42
CA GLU A 128 -7.07 -3.56 -20.85
C GLU A 128 -7.30 -3.01 -22.27
N GLU A 129 -7.75 -3.85 -23.19
CA GLU A 129 -8.10 -3.44 -24.56
C GLU A 129 -9.59 -3.08 -24.61
N PHE A 130 -9.89 -1.84 -24.99
CA PHE A 130 -11.27 -1.38 -25.12
C PHE A 130 -11.80 -1.56 -26.55
N PRO A 131 -13.14 -1.66 -26.72
CA PRO A 131 -13.77 -1.60 -28.03
C PRO A 131 -13.32 -0.35 -28.78
N GLY A 132 -12.57 -0.53 -29.87
CA GLY A 132 -11.90 0.56 -30.58
C GLY A 132 -10.37 0.39 -30.69
N GLY A 133 -9.80 -0.67 -30.10
CA GLY A 133 -8.40 -1.05 -30.28
C GLY A 133 -7.38 -0.16 -29.59
N LYS A 134 -7.84 0.78 -28.76
CA LYS A 134 -6.97 1.58 -27.90
C LYS A 134 -6.67 0.78 -26.64
N ALA A 135 -5.38 0.56 -26.38
CA ALA A 135 -4.93 -0.03 -25.14
C ALA A 135 -4.89 1.04 -24.05
N ASN A 136 -5.55 0.75 -22.93
CA ASN A 136 -5.51 1.57 -21.74
C ASN A 136 -4.74 0.84 -20.64
N LYS A 137 -3.97 1.59 -19.86
CA LYS A 137 -3.42 1.14 -18.60
C LYS A 137 -4.39 1.49 -17.49
N ARG A 138 -4.73 0.48 -16.71
CA ARG A 138 -5.51 0.65 -15.49
C ARG A 138 -4.63 0.35 -14.29
N GLN A 139 -4.77 1.18 -13.27
CA GLN A 139 -4.08 1.01 -12.01
C GLN A 139 -5.08 1.11 -10.87
N GLU A 140 -4.98 0.17 -9.93
CA GLU A 140 -5.69 0.23 -8.66
C GLU A 140 -4.67 0.26 -7.52
N ALA A 141 -4.74 1.29 -6.67
CA ALA A 141 -4.00 1.38 -5.42
C ALA A 141 -4.92 1.06 -4.26
N TRP A 142 -4.53 0.06 -3.48
CA TRP A 142 -5.30 -0.49 -2.37
C TRP A 142 -4.58 -0.20 -1.05
N SER A 143 -5.32 0.26 -0.05
CA SER A 143 -4.82 0.40 1.31
C SER A 143 -5.88 -0.02 2.32
N LYS A 144 -5.44 -0.56 3.47
CA LYS A 144 -6.34 -1.01 4.54
C LYS A 144 -6.01 -0.30 5.85
N THR A 145 -7.05 0.25 6.48
CA THR A 145 -6.95 0.90 7.80
C THR A 145 -8.08 0.42 8.69
N GLY A 146 -7.74 -0.34 9.74
CA GLY A 146 -8.73 -1.02 10.57
C GLY A 146 -9.55 -2.01 9.75
N ASP A 147 -10.86 -1.85 9.78
CA ASP A 147 -11.86 -2.66 9.05
C ASP A 147 -12.26 -2.02 7.71
N ARG A 148 -11.53 -1.03 7.21
CA ARG A 148 -11.86 -0.34 5.95
C ARG A 148 -10.76 -0.55 4.93
N VAL A 149 -11.17 -0.83 3.70
CA VAL A 149 -10.30 -0.86 2.52
C VAL A 149 -10.66 0.30 1.62
N MET A 150 -9.64 1.08 1.27
CA MET A 150 -9.69 2.14 0.30
C MET A 150 -9.05 1.64 -1.00
N VAL A 151 -9.74 1.83 -2.11
CA VAL A 151 -9.27 1.52 -3.45
C VAL A 151 -9.38 2.77 -4.31
N ILE A 152 -8.27 3.19 -4.89
CA ILE A 152 -8.18 4.27 -5.86
C ILE A 152 -7.89 3.65 -7.22
N SER A 153 -8.84 3.77 -8.14
CA SER A 153 -8.71 3.29 -9.52
C SER A 153 -8.48 4.48 -10.45
N VAL A 154 -7.50 4.35 -11.33
CA VAL A 154 -7.22 5.30 -12.40
C VAL A 154 -7.09 4.55 -13.72
N GLU A 155 -7.59 5.16 -14.78
CA GLU A 155 -7.53 4.65 -16.14
C GLU A 155 -6.90 5.71 -17.05
N ILE A 156 -5.84 5.32 -17.75
CA ILE A 156 -5.01 6.22 -18.56
C ILE A 156 -4.70 5.52 -19.89
N GLU A 157 -4.63 6.29 -20.98
CA GLU A 157 -4.17 5.79 -22.28
C GLU A 157 -2.73 5.25 -22.16
N GLU A 158 -2.43 4.06 -22.70
CA GLU A 158 -1.13 3.39 -22.50
C GLU A 158 0.07 4.27 -22.93
N GLU A 159 -0.10 5.09 -23.97
CA GLU A 159 0.92 6.02 -24.46
C GLU A 159 1.33 7.09 -23.43
N LYS A 160 0.38 7.51 -22.56
CA LYS A 160 0.61 8.52 -21.51
C LYS A 160 1.07 7.92 -20.19
N TRP A 161 1.08 6.58 -20.09
CA TRP A 161 1.36 5.89 -18.84
C TRP A 161 2.75 6.23 -18.29
N GLY A 162 3.77 6.25 -19.14
CA GLY A 162 5.15 6.53 -18.74
C GLY A 162 5.31 7.89 -18.06
N GLU A 163 4.59 8.91 -18.55
CA GLU A 163 4.62 10.27 -18.01
C GLU A 163 3.85 10.35 -16.68
N ILE A 164 2.65 9.76 -16.64
CA ILE A 164 1.72 9.94 -15.52
C ILE A 164 2.08 9.07 -14.31
N ARG A 165 2.76 7.95 -14.53
CA ARG A 165 3.07 6.99 -13.48
C ARG A 165 3.72 7.62 -12.24
N LYS A 166 4.74 8.47 -12.42
CA LYS A 166 5.44 9.11 -11.29
C LYS A 166 4.51 10.07 -10.54
N THR A 167 3.66 10.78 -11.27
CA THR A 167 2.61 11.63 -10.69
C THR A 167 1.66 10.81 -9.82
N MET A 168 1.25 9.62 -10.26
CA MET A 168 0.41 8.71 -9.46
C MET A 168 1.07 8.27 -8.16
N GLU A 169 2.36 7.91 -8.22
CA GLU A 169 3.13 7.56 -7.01
C GLU A 169 3.16 8.70 -6.00
N GLU A 170 3.41 9.93 -6.48
CA GLU A 170 3.39 11.11 -5.62
C GLU A 170 1.99 11.42 -5.07
N ILE A 171 0.93 11.21 -5.85
CA ILE A 171 -0.46 11.30 -5.35
C ILE A 171 -0.61 10.34 -4.16
N TYR A 172 -0.31 9.04 -4.33
CA TYR A 172 -0.46 8.02 -3.28
C TYR A 172 0.36 8.34 -2.02
N LYS A 173 1.59 8.84 -2.17
CA LYS A 173 2.44 9.22 -1.03
C LYS A 173 1.85 10.37 -0.21
N ASN A 174 1.13 11.28 -0.86
CA ASN A 174 0.55 12.48 -0.26
C ASN A 174 -0.90 12.31 0.24
N ILE A 175 -1.50 11.12 0.09
CA ILE A 175 -2.85 10.88 0.59
C ILE A 175 -2.85 10.82 2.12
N GLU A 176 -3.75 11.59 2.70
CA GLU A 176 -4.01 11.61 4.14
C GLU A 176 -5.47 11.16 4.36
N MET A 177 -5.67 10.13 5.18
CA MET A 177 -6.99 9.83 5.73
C MET A 177 -7.21 10.69 6.97
N ILE A 178 -8.37 11.32 7.05
CA ILE A 178 -8.78 12.27 8.10
C ILE A 178 -9.84 11.62 8.97
#